data_AF-A0A7X6Y0M7-F1
#
_entry.id   AF-A0A7X6Y0M7-F1
#
_cell.length_a   1.000
_cell.length_b   1.000
_cell.length_c   1.000
_cell.angle_alpha   90.00
_cell.angle_beta   90.00
_cell.angle_gamma   90.00
#
_symmetry.space_group_name_H-M   'P 1'
#
loop_
_entity.id
_entity.type
_entity.pdbx_description
1 polymer ?
#
loop_
_entity_poly.entity_id
_entity_poly.type
_entity_poly.pdbx_seq_one_letter_code
_entity_poly.pdbx_strand_id
1 'polypeptide(L)'
;RNDKLTLDEARLDADFGAYLPATLPEGFVFEDALRFINQERNELLAHWTKGMGYIDWRVSYPGDNDKARITSISDRKNYDLSLYPIPRADSVPADLREIVTNPVFLAEELTLDTVQARAYEVSDEGDEPGMRMRFSVLYGDVLVELNVKGASPEEIFSILQQVASNREK
;
A
#
# COMPACT_ATOMS: atom_id res chain seq x y z
N ARG A 1 -18.16 6.41 14.19
CA ARG A 1 -18.52 5.00 13.93
C ARG A 1 -17.23 4.22 13.74
N ASN A 2 -17.10 3.07 14.40
CA ASN A 2 -15.93 2.21 14.31
C ASN A 2 -16.42 0.76 14.34
N ASP A 3 -16.56 0.16 13.17
CA ASP A 3 -17.19 -1.14 13.01
C ASP A 3 -16.14 -2.17 12.60
N LYS A 4 -16.14 -3.32 13.29
CA LYS A 4 -15.42 -4.51 12.83
C LYS A 4 -16.24 -5.17 11.74
N LEU A 5 -15.60 -5.47 10.62
CA LEU A 5 -16.24 -6.07 9.45
C LEU A 5 -15.64 -7.44 9.16
N THR A 6 -16.48 -8.33 8.65
CA THR A 6 -16.01 -9.46 7.85
C THR A 6 -15.47 -8.97 6.51
N LEU A 7 -14.69 -9.81 5.81
CA LEU A 7 -14.18 -9.47 4.49
C LEU A 7 -15.30 -9.17 3.48
N ASP A 8 -16.41 -9.91 3.54
CA ASP A 8 -17.54 -9.72 2.64
C ASP A 8 -18.24 -8.38 2.91
N GLU A 9 -18.45 -8.02 4.18
CA GLU A 9 -18.99 -6.71 4.55
C GLU A 9 -18.05 -5.57 4.15
N ALA A 10 -16.74 -5.73 4.32
CA ALA A 10 -15.76 -4.74 3.92
C ALA A 10 -15.78 -4.50 2.40
N ARG A 11 -15.94 -5.56 1.59
CA ARG A 11 -16.06 -5.46 0.13
C ARG A 11 -17.39 -4.84 -0.33
N LEU A 12 -18.42 -4.89 0.51
CA LEU A 12 -19.72 -4.26 0.27
C LEU A 12 -19.77 -2.80 0.74
N ASP A 13 -18.71 -2.28 1.36
CA ASP A 13 -18.65 -0.86 1.73
C ASP A 13 -18.79 0.01 0.47
N ALA A 14 -19.77 0.92 0.50
CA ALA A 14 -20.16 1.71 -0.67
C ALA A 14 -19.09 2.70 -1.11
N ASP A 15 -18.27 3.20 -0.18
CA ASP A 15 -17.25 4.20 -0.48
C ASP A 15 -15.96 3.52 -0.94
N PHE A 16 -15.56 2.46 -0.24
CA PHE A 16 -14.19 1.93 -0.30
C PHE A 16 -14.07 0.44 -0.61
N GLY A 17 -15.16 -0.33 -0.59
CA GLY A 17 -15.13 -1.79 -0.76
C GLY A 17 -14.55 -2.23 -2.11
N ALA A 18 -14.79 -1.46 -3.18
CA ALA A 18 -14.26 -1.72 -4.51
C ALA A 18 -12.72 -1.62 -4.62
N TYR A 19 -12.07 -0.99 -3.63
CA TYR A 19 -10.62 -0.79 -3.59
C TYR A 19 -9.87 -1.85 -2.78
N LEU A 20 -10.58 -2.85 -2.24
CA LEU A 20 -9.97 -3.98 -1.58
C LEU A 20 -9.49 -5.04 -2.59
N PRO A 21 -8.41 -5.79 -2.28
CA PRO A 21 -7.98 -6.92 -3.09
C PRO A 21 -9.09 -7.95 -3.32
N ALA A 22 -9.36 -8.29 -4.58
CA ALA A 22 -10.28 -9.37 -4.95
C ALA A 22 -9.63 -10.74 -4.72
N THR A 23 -8.34 -10.87 -5.09
CA THR A 23 -7.50 -12.04 -4.82
C THR A 23 -6.36 -11.68 -3.89
N LEU A 24 -5.82 -12.67 -3.19
CA LEU A 24 -4.67 -12.51 -2.30
C LEU A 24 -3.50 -13.37 -2.78
N PRO A 25 -2.26 -12.98 -2.44
CA PRO A 25 -1.10 -13.84 -2.63
C PRO A 25 -1.25 -15.16 -1.87
N GLU A 26 -0.61 -16.22 -2.34
CA GLU A 26 -0.82 -17.55 -1.79
C GLU A 26 -0.44 -17.65 -0.30
N GLY A 27 -1.36 -18.23 0.48
CA GLY A 27 -1.19 -18.49 1.92
C GLY A 27 -1.49 -17.31 2.84
N PHE A 28 -1.78 -16.12 2.30
CA PHE A 28 -2.32 -15.03 3.11
C PHE A 28 -3.78 -15.29 3.45
N VAL A 29 -4.12 -15.13 4.73
CA VAL A 29 -5.47 -15.34 5.27
C VAL A 29 -5.99 -14.05 5.85
N PHE A 30 -7.28 -13.79 5.69
CA PHE A 30 -7.95 -12.63 6.27
C PHE A 30 -7.93 -12.69 7.79
N GLU A 31 -7.52 -11.60 8.42
CA GLU A 31 -7.47 -11.47 9.88
C GLU A 31 -8.60 -10.57 10.38
N ASP A 32 -8.65 -9.32 9.91
CA ASP A 32 -9.73 -8.40 10.25
C ASP A 32 -9.93 -7.28 9.20
N ALA A 33 -11.04 -6.58 9.35
CA ALA A 33 -11.30 -5.31 8.68
C ALA A 33 -12.01 -4.34 9.63
N LEU A 34 -11.73 -3.05 9.45
CA LEU A 34 -12.28 -1.97 10.27
C LEU A 34 -12.79 -0.84 9.38
N ARG A 35 -14.04 -0.43 9.60
CA ARG A 35 -14.60 0.77 8.99
C ARG A 35 -14.66 1.89 10.01
N PHE A 36 -13.88 2.94 9.75
CA PHE A 36 -13.78 4.08 10.66
C PHE A 36 -14.29 5.36 9.99
N ILE A 37 -15.32 5.96 10.59
CA ILE A 37 -15.91 7.23 10.16
C ILE A 37 -16.09 8.14 11.36
N ASN A 38 -15.40 9.27 11.39
CA ASN A 38 -15.63 10.35 12.35
C ASN A 38 -15.49 11.72 11.66
N GLN A 39 -15.38 12.81 12.44
CA GLN A 39 -15.25 14.16 11.89
C GLN A 39 -13.91 14.42 11.17
N GLU A 40 -12.90 13.59 11.41
CA GLU A 40 -11.52 13.78 10.93
C GLU A 40 -11.09 12.72 9.93
N ARG A 41 -11.68 11.52 9.98
CA ARG A 41 -11.25 10.35 9.23
C ARG A 41 -12.42 9.63 8.62
N ASN A 42 -12.20 9.20 7.40
CA ASN A 42 -13.09 8.34 6.66
C ASN A 42 -12.22 7.27 5.98
N GLU A 43 -12.11 6.09 6.60
CA GLU A 43 -11.19 5.05 6.14
C GLU A 43 -11.76 3.63 6.30
N LEU A 44 -11.32 2.74 5.42
CA LEU A 44 -11.53 1.30 5.48
C LEU A 44 -10.15 0.63 5.57
N LEU A 45 -9.98 -0.22 6.58
CA LEU A 45 -8.76 -0.97 6.83
C LEU A 45 -9.07 -2.45 6.64
N ALA A 46 -8.14 -3.19 6.06
CA ALA A 46 -8.19 -4.64 5.99
C ALA A 46 -6.79 -5.22 6.17
N HIS A 47 -6.71 -6.32 6.90
CA HIS A 47 -5.46 -6.98 7.27
C HIS A 47 -5.48 -8.45 6.89
N TRP A 48 -4.36 -8.92 6.33
CA TRP A 48 -4.11 -10.33 6.04
C TRP A 48 -2.74 -10.75 6.52
N THR A 49 -2.62 -11.98 7.01
CA THR A 49 -1.37 -12.52 7.55
C THR A 49 -1.00 -13.87 6.97
N LYS A 50 0.31 -14.15 6.96
CA LYS A 50 0.92 -15.44 6.63
C LYS A 50 2.23 -15.60 7.40
N GLY A 51 2.24 -16.40 8.48
CA GLY A 51 3.42 -16.50 9.33
C GLY A 51 3.76 -15.14 9.94
N MET A 52 4.99 -14.64 9.74
CA MET A 52 5.39 -13.27 10.10
C MET A 52 5.19 -12.24 8.97
N GLY A 53 4.60 -12.66 7.84
CA GLY A 53 4.21 -11.80 6.73
C GLY A 53 2.83 -11.18 6.94
N TYR A 54 2.63 -10.00 6.36
CA TYR A 54 1.38 -9.24 6.46
C TYR A 54 1.10 -8.44 5.19
N ILE A 55 -0.18 -8.13 4.98
CA ILE A 55 -0.66 -7.13 4.04
C ILE A 55 -1.62 -6.24 4.83
N ASP A 56 -1.18 -5.01 5.11
CA ASP A 56 -2.04 -3.95 5.60
C ASP A 56 -2.53 -3.15 4.41
N TRP A 57 -3.84 -2.96 4.32
CA TRP A 57 -4.47 -2.22 3.25
C TRP A 57 -5.40 -1.17 3.83
N ARG A 58 -5.13 0.08 3.51
CA ARG A 58 -5.90 1.23 3.98
C ARG A 58 -6.44 2.01 2.80
N VAL A 59 -7.76 2.18 2.77
CA VAL A 59 -8.46 2.96 1.75
C VAL A 59 -9.05 4.20 2.41
N SER A 60 -8.82 5.37 1.83
CA SER A 60 -9.32 6.65 2.34
C SER A 60 -9.33 7.72 1.24
N TYR A 61 -9.87 8.91 1.52
CA TYR A 61 -9.64 10.08 0.68
C TYR A 61 -8.27 10.73 1.01
N PRO A 62 -7.52 11.24 0.02
CA PRO A 62 -6.21 11.83 0.25
C PRO A 62 -6.31 13.16 1.00
N GLY A 63 -5.55 13.29 2.09
CA GLY A 63 -5.29 14.54 2.77
C GLY A 63 -4.20 15.38 2.08
N ASP A 64 -3.94 16.58 2.60
CA ASP A 64 -2.96 17.50 2.00
C ASP A 64 -1.54 16.93 2.03
N ASN A 65 -1.16 16.22 3.10
CA ASN A 65 0.14 15.53 3.18
C ASN A 65 0.25 14.40 2.16
N ASP A 66 -0.85 13.72 1.82
CA ASP A 66 -0.84 12.67 0.79
C ASP A 66 -0.64 13.28 -0.59
N LYS A 67 -1.31 14.40 -0.86
CA LYS A 67 -1.17 15.16 -2.11
C LYS A 67 0.24 15.72 -2.29
N ALA A 68 0.89 16.16 -1.21
CA ALA A 68 2.28 16.63 -1.25
C ALA A 68 3.29 15.53 -1.58
N ARG A 69 2.92 14.25 -1.40
CA ARG A 69 3.76 13.08 -1.70
C ARG A 69 3.45 12.43 -3.05
N ILE A 70 2.56 13.02 -3.85
CA ILE A 70 2.32 12.55 -5.23
C ILE A 70 3.60 12.70 -6.04
N THR A 71 4.04 11.61 -6.65
CA THR A 71 5.28 11.56 -7.42
C THR A 71 5.07 10.94 -8.79
N SER A 72 5.77 11.47 -9.79
CA SER A 72 5.85 10.82 -11.10
C SER A 72 6.78 9.62 -11.03
N ILE A 73 6.52 8.61 -11.88
CA ILE A 73 7.42 7.47 -12.07
C ILE A 73 8.78 7.86 -12.67
N SER A 74 8.90 9.06 -13.23
CA SER A 74 10.19 9.56 -13.74
C SER A 74 11.10 10.08 -12.61
N ASP A 75 10.54 10.44 -11.46
CA ASP A 75 11.27 11.00 -10.32
C ASP A 75 11.78 9.92 -9.38
N ARG A 76 12.66 9.03 -9.88
CA ARG A 76 13.17 7.87 -9.12
C ARG A 76 13.71 8.20 -7.72
N LYS A 77 14.30 9.39 -7.52
CA LYS A 77 14.76 9.86 -6.20
C LYS A 77 13.65 9.86 -5.13
N ASN A 78 12.39 9.98 -5.52
CA ASN A 78 11.27 10.05 -4.59
C ASN A 78 10.83 8.69 -4.07
N TYR A 79 11.26 7.58 -4.71
CA TYR A 79 10.67 6.28 -4.40
C TYR A 79 11.63 5.11 -4.53
N ASP A 80 12.63 5.15 -5.41
CA ASP A 80 13.55 4.03 -5.66
C ASP A 80 14.46 3.80 -4.46
N LEU A 81 14.23 2.70 -3.75
CA LEU A 81 14.93 2.37 -2.53
C LEU A 81 16.37 1.87 -2.78
N SER A 82 16.70 1.47 -4.01
CA SER A 82 18.08 1.08 -4.37
C SER A 82 19.04 2.27 -4.32
N LEU A 83 18.53 3.50 -4.41
CA LEU A 83 19.30 4.73 -4.26
C LEU A 83 19.68 5.04 -2.80
N TYR A 84 19.03 4.37 -1.84
CA TYR A 84 19.12 4.69 -0.42
C TYR A 84 19.48 3.46 0.44
N PRO A 85 20.77 3.21 0.67
CA PRO A 85 21.23 2.13 1.54
C PRO A 85 20.64 2.21 2.95
N ILE A 86 20.45 1.06 3.60
CA ILE A 86 20.00 0.99 5.00
C ILE A 86 21.20 1.33 5.91
N PRO A 87 21.02 2.15 6.98
CA PRO A 87 19.77 2.75 7.46
C PRO A 87 19.31 3.96 6.65
N ARG A 88 18.04 3.95 6.26
CA ARG A 88 17.43 5.02 5.44
C ARG A 88 17.33 6.37 6.15
N ALA A 89 17.39 6.37 7.48
CA ALA A 89 17.46 7.60 8.25
C ALA A 89 18.71 8.44 7.90
N ASP A 90 19.80 7.77 7.49
CA ASP A 90 21.07 8.42 7.17
C ASP A 90 21.26 8.63 5.67
N SER A 91 20.76 7.72 4.82
CA SER A 91 20.95 7.80 3.37
C SER A 91 19.93 8.66 2.64
N VAL A 92 18.71 8.81 3.17
CA VAL A 92 17.65 9.60 2.52
C VAL A 92 17.79 11.07 2.92
N PRO A 93 17.91 12.02 1.97
CA PRO A 93 17.90 13.45 2.25
C PRO A 93 16.65 13.87 3.03
N ALA A 94 16.82 14.82 3.96
CA ALA A 94 15.74 15.19 4.89
C ALA A 94 14.49 15.73 4.19
N ASP A 95 14.67 16.48 3.10
CA ASP A 95 13.62 17.03 2.24
C ASP A 95 12.88 15.96 1.41
N LEU A 96 13.50 14.81 1.15
CA LEU A 96 12.89 13.69 0.43
C LEU A 96 12.27 12.64 1.36
N ARG A 97 12.58 12.68 2.66
CA ARG A 97 12.29 11.58 3.59
C ARG A 97 10.81 11.24 3.70
N GLU A 98 9.96 12.26 3.69
CA GLU A 98 8.50 12.07 3.75
C GLU A 98 7.97 11.36 2.49
N ILE A 99 8.41 11.79 1.30
CA ILE A 99 8.00 11.20 0.03
C ILE A 99 8.59 9.78 -0.12
N VAL A 100 9.87 9.57 0.18
CA VAL A 100 10.53 8.26 0.07
C VAL A 100 9.95 7.23 1.03
N THR A 101 9.46 7.66 2.20
CA THR A 101 8.86 6.77 3.20
C THR A 101 7.54 6.18 2.69
N ASN A 102 6.69 7.02 2.10
CA ASN A 102 5.42 6.61 1.50
C ASN A 102 5.21 7.46 0.24
N PRO A 103 5.66 7.05 -0.95
CA PRO A 103 5.36 7.80 -2.16
C PRO A 103 3.91 7.54 -2.56
N VAL A 104 3.24 8.53 -3.17
CA VAL A 104 1.91 8.34 -3.77
C VAL A 104 2.06 8.30 -5.30
N PHE A 105 1.78 7.14 -5.89
CA PHE A 105 1.76 6.99 -7.35
C PHE A 105 0.35 7.20 -7.89
N LEU A 106 0.22 7.76 -9.09
CA LEU A 106 -1.03 7.73 -9.83
C LEU A 106 -1.26 6.31 -10.37
N ALA A 107 -2.47 5.77 -10.19
CA ALA A 107 -2.78 4.41 -10.65
C ALA A 107 -2.55 4.21 -12.17
N GLU A 108 -2.77 5.26 -12.97
CA GLU A 108 -2.58 5.25 -14.42
C GLU A 108 -1.11 5.23 -14.87
N GLU A 109 -0.19 5.66 -14.01
CA GLU A 109 1.26 5.65 -14.28
C GLU A 109 1.96 4.43 -13.67
N LEU A 110 1.31 3.69 -12.77
CA LEU A 110 1.94 2.63 -11.99
C LEU A 110 2.43 1.48 -12.89
N THR A 111 3.68 1.07 -12.72
CA THR A 111 4.30 -0.03 -13.46
C THR A 111 4.89 -1.08 -12.53
N LEU A 112 5.14 -2.29 -13.03
CA LEU A 112 5.84 -3.31 -12.25
C LEU A 112 7.24 -2.83 -11.79
N ASP A 113 7.98 -2.10 -12.62
CA ASP A 113 9.29 -1.54 -12.25
C ASP A 113 9.18 -0.62 -11.03
N THR A 114 8.13 0.20 -10.94
CA THR A 114 7.92 1.08 -9.79
C THR A 114 7.64 0.30 -8.50
N VAL A 115 6.89 -0.80 -8.58
CA VAL A 115 6.62 -1.68 -7.42
C VAL A 115 7.90 -2.42 -7.00
N GLN A 116 8.67 -2.93 -7.96
CA GLN A 116 9.96 -3.59 -7.70
C GLN A 116 10.97 -2.62 -7.07
N ALA A 117 11.03 -1.37 -7.51
CA ALA A 117 11.89 -0.34 -6.91
C ALA A 117 11.50 0.05 -5.47
N ARG A 118 10.27 -0.25 -5.05
CA ARG A 118 9.79 -0.11 -3.67
C ARG A 118 10.00 -1.35 -2.81
N ALA A 119 10.36 -2.47 -3.42
CA ALA A 119 10.60 -3.71 -2.71
C ALA A 119 12.03 -3.76 -2.17
N TYR A 120 12.17 -4.29 -0.96
CA TYR A 120 13.47 -4.51 -0.35
C TYR A 120 13.38 -5.64 0.66
N GLU A 121 14.54 -6.22 0.98
CA GLU A 121 14.67 -7.19 2.06
C GLU A 121 15.60 -6.63 3.14
N VAL A 122 15.34 -7.03 4.38
CA VAL A 122 16.30 -6.92 5.48
C VAL A 122 16.58 -8.32 6.01
N SER A 123 17.82 -8.55 6.43
CA SER A 123 18.27 -9.80 7.02
C SER A 123 18.59 -9.55 8.49
N ASP A 124 17.55 -9.52 9.31
CA ASP A 124 17.68 -9.36 10.76
C ASP A 124 17.51 -10.71 11.46
N GLU A 125 18.33 -10.97 12.47
CA GLU A 125 18.29 -12.22 13.23
C GLU A 125 16.94 -12.35 13.99
N GLY A 126 16.22 -13.45 13.75
CA GLY A 126 14.90 -13.70 14.32
C GLY A 126 13.72 -13.16 13.49
N ASP A 127 13.98 -12.50 12.36
CA ASP A 127 12.95 -12.09 11.41
C ASP A 127 12.79 -13.09 10.26
N GLU A 128 11.56 -13.33 9.82
CA GLU A 128 11.29 -14.16 8.64
C GLU A 128 11.71 -13.41 7.36
N PRO A 129 12.47 -14.06 6.45
CA PRO A 129 12.80 -13.48 5.16
C PRO A 129 11.55 -13.09 4.37
N GLY A 130 11.66 -12.03 3.58
CA GLY A 130 10.58 -11.63 2.69
C GLY A 130 10.68 -10.19 2.23
N MET A 131 10.19 -9.98 1.01
CA MET A 131 10.05 -8.65 0.42
C MET A 131 9.16 -7.77 1.28
N ARG A 132 9.61 -6.55 1.51
CA ARG A 132 8.89 -5.48 2.20
C ARG A 132 8.59 -4.37 1.22
N MET A 133 7.36 -3.87 1.25
CA MET A 133 6.92 -2.77 0.40
C MET A 133 6.00 -1.85 1.20
N ARG A 134 6.20 -0.55 1.05
CA ARG A 134 5.27 0.46 1.54
C ARG A 134 5.18 1.61 0.55
N PHE A 135 3.98 1.91 0.09
CA PHE A 135 3.67 3.05 -0.76
C PHE A 135 2.15 3.22 -0.84
N SER A 136 1.71 4.29 -1.47
CA SER A 136 0.30 4.52 -1.75
C SER A 136 0.04 4.66 -3.25
N VAL A 137 -1.17 4.34 -3.66
CA VAL A 137 -1.65 4.49 -5.04
C VAL A 137 -2.93 5.30 -5.02
N LEU A 138 -2.97 6.36 -5.81
CA LEU A 138 -4.12 7.23 -5.98
C LEU A 138 -4.95 6.78 -7.19
N TYR A 139 -6.17 6.35 -6.90
CA TYR A 139 -7.16 5.88 -7.83
C TYR A 139 -8.26 6.94 -7.98
N GLY A 140 -8.05 7.93 -8.85
CA GLY A 140 -8.95 9.08 -8.95
C GLY A 140 -8.84 9.94 -7.69
N ASP A 141 -9.89 9.99 -6.88
CA ASP A 141 -9.93 10.69 -5.59
C ASP A 141 -9.77 9.75 -4.38
N VAL A 142 -9.57 8.45 -4.59
CA VAL A 142 -9.40 7.46 -3.52
C VAL A 142 -7.95 7.01 -3.41
N LEU A 143 -7.39 7.09 -2.21
CA LEU A 143 -6.04 6.68 -1.88
C LEU A 143 -6.05 5.28 -1.25
N VAL A 144 -5.20 4.41 -1.80
CA VAL A 144 -4.89 3.10 -1.25
C VAL A 144 -3.46 3.11 -0.72
N GLU A 145 -3.26 3.03 0.59
CA GLU A 145 -1.96 2.81 1.22
C GLU A 145 -1.79 1.32 1.52
N LEU A 146 -0.64 0.76 1.13
CA LEU A 146 -0.26 -0.61 1.46
C LEU A 146 1.03 -0.65 2.28
N ASN A 147 1.07 -1.58 3.21
CA ASN A 147 2.27 -1.99 3.93
C ASN A 147 2.32 -3.51 3.91
N VAL A 148 3.36 -4.06 3.29
CA VAL A 148 3.42 -5.47 2.92
C VAL A 148 4.74 -6.07 3.37
N LYS A 149 4.66 -7.29 3.89
CA LYS A 149 5.79 -8.19 4.11
C LYS A 149 5.44 -9.59 3.65
N GLY A 150 6.27 -10.18 2.79
CA GLY A 150 6.17 -11.59 2.39
C GLY A 150 5.36 -11.89 1.13
N ALA A 151 4.85 -10.86 0.45
CA ALA A 151 4.31 -10.98 -0.92
C ALA A 151 5.30 -10.38 -1.93
N SER A 152 5.35 -10.95 -3.14
CA SER A 152 6.23 -10.47 -4.21
C SER A 152 5.72 -9.17 -4.85
N PRO A 153 6.61 -8.37 -5.47
CA PRO A 153 6.20 -7.19 -6.25
C PRO A 153 5.20 -7.52 -7.35
N GLU A 154 5.34 -8.67 -8.01
CA GLU A 154 4.48 -9.13 -9.10
C GLU A 154 3.05 -9.42 -8.61
N GLU A 155 2.92 -10.10 -7.47
CA GLU A 155 1.62 -10.38 -6.85
C GLU A 155 0.92 -9.08 -6.43
N ILE A 156 1.64 -8.17 -5.77
CA ILE A 156 1.10 -6.87 -5.36
C ILE A 156 0.72 -6.02 -6.58
N PHE A 157 1.56 -5.98 -7.62
CA PHE A 157 1.24 -5.27 -8.85
C PHE A 157 -0.02 -5.84 -9.51
N SER A 158 -0.17 -7.16 -9.58
CA SER A 158 -1.39 -7.81 -10.10
C SER A 158 -2.64 -7.38 -9.33
N ILE A 159 -2.58 -7.35 -7.99
CA ILE A 159 -3.68 -6.88 -7.13
C ILE A 159 -4.03 -5.41 -7.43
N LEU A 160 -3.02 -4.55 -7.55
CA LEU A 160 -3.22 -3.13 -7.83
C LEU A 160 -3.86 -2.89 -9.22
N GLN A 161 -3.53 -3.72 -10.21
CA GLN A 161 -4.17 -3.70 -11.54
C GLN A 161 -5.62 -4.19 -11.51
N GLN A 162 -5.93 -5.20 -10.68
CA GLN A 162 -7.31 -5.64 -10.48
C GLN A 162 -8.17 -4.54 -9.85
N VAL A 163 -7.63 -3.83 -8.85
CA VAL A 163 -8.31 -2.66 -8.25
C VAL A 163 -8.58 -1.58 -9.29
N ALA A 164 -7.62 -1.30 -10.18
CA ALA A 164 -7.84 -0.36 -11.29
C ALA A 164 -9.01 -0.80 -12.18
N SER A 165 -9.04 -2.09 -12.56
CA SER A 165 -10.01 -2.68 -13.48
C SER A 165 -11.43 -2.80 -12.89
N ASN A 166 -11.56 -3.00 -11.58
CA ASN A 166 -12.86 -3.12 -10.91
C ASN A 166 -13.67 -1.81 -10.95
N ARG A 167 -13.03 -0.67 -11.23
CA ARG A 167 -13.67 0.65 -11.31
C ARG A 167 -14.26 0.97 -12.69
N GLU A 168 -13.91 0.20 -13.72
CA GLU A 168 -14.42 0.41 -15.09
C GLU A 168 -15.71 -0.36 -15.38
N LYS A 169 -16.25 -1.10 -14.40
CA LYS A 169 -17.48 -1.89 -14.50
C LYS A 169 -18.64 -1.21 -13.77
#